data_AF-A0A418Q6Z0-F1
#
_entry.id   AF-A0A418Q6Z0-F1
#
_cell.length_a   1.000
_cell.length_b   1.000
_cell.length_c   1.000
_cell.angle_alpha   90.00
_cell.angle_beta   90.00
_cell.angle_gamma   90.00
#
_symmetry.space_group_name_H-M   'P 1'
#
loop_
_entity.id
_entity.type
_entity.pdbx_description
1 polymer ?
#
loop_
_entity_poly.entity_id
_entity_poly.type
_entity_poly.pdbx_seq_one_letter_code
_entity_poly.pdbx_strand_id
1 'polypeptide(L)'
;MWLVFLIPPFAALITSGQPLGLKLYGATLAIVFGIFYGFAFGSHSYYPRGWSVNRRFWSAFAVLLVIALAMYPALRVAVVCFTPYLVAFVSFLRPIPTIFRLVPFIIAVSSVGGIVLGLATPGSDTFTAESGAWLLMWTLATPLFIAALGVLNQREDSRRKLASELERSLEREKMATDVHDLLGHSLTIIKLKAEVAARYVDRDPARAAEEMRSVADIAKHSLEEVRATVTNSLSRDITTEISRARDALETAGVECTVVASSNVADPKLFAWVLREAVTNIVRHSGASACTITVEGNRLVVCDNGRGIAATETELSRSELSGNGLRGMRRRAEAVGAELTITTPDGGGTAITVSIPVGRVSSPTTPTTQTTPTVQQGGQP
;
A
#
# COMPACT_ATOMS: atom_id res chain seq x y z
N MET A 1 -20.83 2.96 -6.66
CA MET A 1 -21.49 2.39 -7.85
C MET A 1 -22.92 1.92 -7.55
N TRP A 2 -23.72 2.70 -6.79
CA TRP A 2 -25.10 2.33 -6.42
C TRP A 2 -26.17 3.27 -7.00
N LEU A 3 -25.76 4.39 -7.62
CA LEU A 3 -26.68 5.39 -8.18
C LEU A 3 -27.53 4.84 -9.35
N VAL A 4 -27.15 3.71 -9.95
CA VAL A 4 -27.93 3.06 -11.02
C VAL A 4 -29.34 2.65 -10.53
N PHE A 5 -29.48 2.40 -9.22
CA PHE A 5 -30.76 2.05 -8.61
C PHE A 5 -31.69 3.28 -8.43
N LEU A 6 -31.31 4.49 -8.88
CA LEU A 6 -32.18 5.66 -8.89
C LEU A 6 -33.07 5.64 -10.14
N ILE A 7 -32.72 4.86 -11.16
CA ILE A 7 -33.52 4.72 -12.38
C ILE A 7 -34.97 4.30 -12.06
N PRO A 8 -35.23 3.29 -11.21
CA PRO A 8 -36.59 2.86 -10.89
C PRO A 8 -37.45 3.91 -10.16
N PRO A 9 -36.99 4.65 -9.12
CA PRO A 9 -37.79 5.72 -8.56
C PRO A 9 -38.03 6.88 -9.53
N PHE A 10 -37.08 7.21 -10.42
CA PHE A 10 -37.33 8.18 -11.50
C PHE A 10 -38.37 7.67 -12.50
N ALA A 11 -38.29 6.40 -12.91
CA ALA A 11 -39.25 5.79 -13.80
C ALA A 11 -40.66 5.80 -13.17
N ALA A 12 -40.78 5.39 -11.90
CA ALA A 12 -42.03 5.42 -11.15
C ALA A 12 -42.62 6.84 -11.06
N LEU A 13 -41.78 7.86 -10.90
CA LEU A 13 -42.21 9.25 -10.84
C LEU A 13 -42.74 9.75 -12.20
N ILE A 14 -42.07 9.40 -13.29
CA ILE A 14 -42.46 9.79 -14.66
C ILE A 14 -43.78 9.13 -15.04
N THR A 15 -43.93 7.82 -14.81
CA THR A 15 -45.12 7.05 -15.16
C THR A 15 -46.30 7.29 -14.23
N SER A 16 -46.08 7.90 -13.05
CA SER A 16 -47.15 8.20 -12.10
C SER A 16 -48.17 9.20 -12.68
N GLY A 17 -49.45 9.06 -12.31
CA GLY A 17 -50.50 10.04 -12.60
C GLY A 17 -50.48 11.29 -11.71
N GLN A 18 -49.37 11.56 -11.00
CA GLN A 18 -49.27 12.67 -10.05
C GLN A 18 -49.22 14.04 -10.76
N PRO A 19 -49.69 15.12 -10.11
CA PRO A 19 -49.56 16.47 -10.64
C PRO A 19 -48.09 16.87 -10.78
N LEU A 20 -47.80 17.74 -11.76
CA LEU A 20 -46.43 18.14 -12.13
C LEU A 20 -45.61 18.65 -10.94
N GLY A 21 -46.23 19.38 -10.01
CA GLY A 21 -45.55 19.89 -8.80
C GLY A 21 -44.99 18.77 -7.92
N LEU A 22 -45.75 17.69 -7.69
CA LEU A 22 -45.30 16.53 -6.92
C LEU A 22 -44.18 15.76 -7.65
N LYS A 23 -44.26 15.68 -8.99
CA LYS A 23 -43.20 15.09 -9.81
C LYS A 23 -41.89 15.89 -9.69
N LEU A 24 -41.95 17.22 -9.81
CA LEU A 24 -40.75 18.06 -9.66
C LEU A 24 -40.17 17.98 -8.23
N TYR A 25 -41.02 17.95 -7.21
CA TYR A 25 -40.63 17.76 -5.82
C TYR A 25 -39.89 16.42 -5.60
N GLY A 26 -40.49 15.30 -6.05
CA GLY A 26 -39.88 13.99 -5.95
C GLY A 26 -38.55 13.88 -6.71
N ALA A 27 -38.47 14.46 -7.92
CA ALA A 27 -37.26 14.42 -8.72
C ALA A 27 -36.12 15.20 -8.04
N THR A 28 -36.43 16.37 -7.49
CA THR A 28 -35.46 17.20 -6.77
C THR A 28 -34.91 16.46 -5.55
N LEU A 29 -35.78 15.84 -4.74
CA LEU A 29 -35.35 15.05 -3.60
C LEU A 29 -34.54 13.81 -4.01
N ALA A 30 -34.84 13.18 -5.14
CA ALA A 30 -34.06 12.03 -5.65
C ALA A 30 -32.63 12.43 -6.01
N ILE A 31 -32.48 13.58 -6.66
CA ILE A 31 -31.17 14.16 -7.00
C ILE A 31 -30.41 14.51 -5.71
N VAL A 32 -31.07 15.21 -4.78
CA VAL A 32 -30.48 15.57 -3.47
C VAL A 32 -30.05 14.31 -2.70
N PHE A 33 -30.88 13.26 -2.68
CA PHE A 33 -30.54 11.97 -2.09
C PHE A 33 -29.30 11.37 -2.73
N GLY A 34 -29.24 11.30 -4.07
CA GLY A 34 -28.10 10.74 -4.80
C GLY A 34 -26.79 11.48 -4.53
N ILE A 35 -26.83 12.82 -4.58
CA ILE A 35 -25.67 13.68 -4.29
C ILE A 35 -25.22 13.48 -2.84
N PHE A 36 -26.14 13.56 -1.88
CA PHE A 36 -25.82 13.38 -0.47
C PHE A 36 -25.34 11.96 -0.16
N TYR A 37 -25.91 10.94 -0.80
CA TYR A 37 -25.47 9.55 -0.67
C TYR A 37 -24.03 9.36 -1.14
N GLY A 38 -23.70 9.89 -2.32
CA GLY A 38 -22.33 9.87 -2.85
C GLY A 38 -21.35 10.62 -1.93
N PHE A 39 -21.74 11.81 -1.47
CA PHE A 39 -20.96 12.59 -0.51
C PHE A 39 -20.77 11.84 0.82
N ALA A 40 -21.83 11.30 1.41
CA ALA A 40 -21.78 10.59 2.69
C ALA A 40 -20.91 9.34 2.61
N PHE A 41 -20.94 8.62 1.49
CA PHE A 41 -20.11 7.43 1.26
C PHE A 41 -18.64 7.80 1.07
N GLY A 42 -18.34 8.82 0.26
CA GLY A 42 -16.97 9.23 -0.04
C GLY A 42 -16.28 10.03 1.07
N SER A 43 -17.05 10.82 1.83
CA SER A 43 -16.53 11.69 2.89
C SER A 43 -16.61 11.10 4.29
N HIS A 44 -17.14 9.87 4.46
CA HIS A 44 -17.39 9.25 5.76
C HIS A 44 -16.17 9.30 6.71
N SER A 45 -14.99 9.06 6.17
CA SER A 45 -13.74 9.02 6.91
C SER A 45 -13.24 10.41 7.32
N TYR A 46 -13.73 11.48 6.69
CA TYR A 46 -13.10 12.80 6.74
C TYR A 46 -14.00 13.94 7.23
N TYR A 47 -15.30 13.94 6.87
CA TYR A 47 -16.25 14.99 7.26
C TYR A 47 -17.46 14.43 8.02
N PRO A 48 -18.03 15.18 8.98
CA PRO A 48 -17.51 16.42 9.57
C PRO A 48 -16.24 16.18 10.42
N ARG A 49 -15.23 17.05 10.28
CA ARG A 49 -14.00 16.96 11.08
C ARG A 49 -14.30 17.12 12.57
N GLY A 50 -13.57 16.42 13.43
CA GLY A 50 -13.74 16.45 14.90
C GLY A 50 -14.85 15.54 15.46
N TRP A 51 -15.72 14.98 14.61
CA TRP A 51 -16.74 14.04 15.06
C TRP A 51 -16.20 12.60 15.14
N SER A 52 -16.75 11.78 16.05
CA SER A 52 -16.43 10.35 16.07
C SER A 52 -17.06 9.62 14.89
N VAL A 53 -16.41 8.55 14.40
CA VAL A 53 -16.88 7.74 13.26
C VAL A 53 -18.36 7.32 13.42
N ASN A 54 -18.75 6.90 14.64
CA ASN A 54 -20.14 6.53 14.92
C ASN A 54 -21.11 7.72 14.79
N ARG A 55 -20.77 8.92 15.29
CA ARG A 55 -21.65 10.10 15.14
C ARG A 55 -21.79 10.51 13.68
N ARG A 56 -20.69 10.48 12.91
CA ARG A 56 -20.71 10.76 11.46
C ARG A 56 -21.64 9.79 10.74
N PHE A 57 -21.49 8.49 11.02
CA PHE A 57 -22.35 7.46 10.43
C PHE A 57 -23.83 7.71 10.71
N TRP A 58 -24.20 7.84 11.99
CA TRP A 58 -25.60 7.96 12.39
C TRP A 58 -26.24 9.27 11.93
N SER A 59 -25.50 10.37 11.92
CA SER A 59 -25.99 11.63 11.35
C SER A 59 -26.25 11.53 9.84
N ALA A 60 -25.31 10.96 9.07
CA ALA A 60 -25.51 10.74 7.64
C ALA A 60 -26.66 9.77 7.36
N PHE A 61 -26.75 8.67 8.12
CA PHE A 61 -27.85 7.71 8.02
C PHE A 61 -29.21 8.35 8.32
N ALA A 62 -29.29 9.18 9.38
CA ALA A 62 -30.50 9.90 9.73
C ALA A 62 -30.92 10.88 8.62
N VAL A 63 -29.98 11.63 8.04
CA VAL A 63 -30.27 12.54 6.92
C VAL A 63 -30.75 11.77 5.69
N LEU A 64 -30.10 10.66 5.33
CA LEU A 64 -30.54 9.80 4.22
C LEU A 64 -31.96 9.25 4.46
N LEU A 65 -32.24 8.80 5.69
CA LEU A 65 -33.56 8.29 6.06
C LEU A 65 -34.62 9.39 5.98
N VAL A 66 -34.34 10.60 6.47
CA VAL A 66 -35.26 11.75 6.41
C VAL A 66 -35.56 12.12 4.96
N ILE A 67 -34.54 12.19 4.10
CA ILE A 67 -34.73 12.49 2.68
C ILE A 67 -35.57 11.39 2.02
N ALA A 68 -35.28 10.11 2.26
CA ALA A 68 -36.05 9.00 1.72
C ALA A 68 -37.52 9.04 2.16
N LEU A 69 -37.80 9.31 3.44
CA LEU A 69 -39.16 9.44 3.95
C LEU A 69 -39.89 10.68 3.41
N ALA A 70 -39.19 11.79 3.22
CA ALA A 70 -39.74 13.02 2.65
C ALA A 70 -40.22 12.84 1.19
N MET A 71 -39.79 11.77 0.50
CA MET A 71 -40.23 11.46 -0.87
C MET A 71 -41.58 10.72 -0.92
N TYR A 72 -42.14 10.34 0.23
CA TYR A 72 -43.44 9.65 0.30
C TYR A 72 -44.58 10.34 -0.45
N PRO A 73 -44.81 11.66 -0.35
CA PRO A 73 -45.91 12.30 -1.07
C PRO A 73 -45.82 12.11 -2.58
N ALA A 74 -44.61 12.06 -3.13
CA ALA A 74 -44.37 11.91 -4.57
C ALA A 74 -44.37 10.44 -5.03
N LEU A 75 -43.78 9.53 -4.25
CA LEU A 75 -43.52 8.15 -4.65
C LEU A 75 -44.47 7.11 -4.04
N ARG A 76 -45.21 7.46 -2.98
CA ARG A 76 -46.08 6.55 -2.22
C ARG A 76 -45.32 5.28 -1.81
N VAL A 77 -45.81 4.09 -2.20
CA VAL A 77 -45.18 2.80 -1.92
C VAL A 77 -43.77 2.69 -2.52
N ALA A 78 -43.47 3.43 -3.60
CA ALA A 78 -42.16 3.35 -4.24
C ALA A 78 -40.99 3.92 -3.41
N VAL A 79 -41.27 4.51 -2.24
CA VAL A 79 -40.23 4.86 -1.25
C VAL A 79 -39.41 3.64 -0.81
N VAL A 80 -39.97 2.43 -0.89
CA VAL A 80 -39.22 1.19 -0.59
C VAL A 80 -38.00 0.97 -1.48
N CYS A 81 -37.93 1.61 -2.66
CA CYS A 81 -36.74 1.58 -3.52
C CYS A 81 -35.49 2.20 -2.88
N PHE A 82 -35.62 2.95 -1.78
CA PHE A 82 -34.49 3.49 -1.03
C PHE A 82 -33.91 2.50 -0.01
N THR A 83 -34.61 1.39 0.28
CA THR A 83 -34.14 0.33 1.20
C THR A 83 -32.76 -0.23 0.84
N PRO A 84 -32.48 -0.59 -0.44
CA PRO A 84 -31.17 -1.12 -0.82
C PRO A 84 -30.02 -0.12 -0.59
N TYR A 85 -30.28 1.18 -0.66
CA TYR A 85 -29.28 2.21 -0.40
C TYR A 85 -28.91 2.30 1.08
N LEU A 86 -29.91 2.25 1.96
CA LEU A 86 -29.70 2.24 3.40
C LEU A 86 -28.95 0.98 3.83
N VAL A 87 -29.31 -0.17 3.24
CA VAL A 87 -28.59 -1.43 3.47
C VAL A 87 -27.17 -1.38 2.92
N ALA A 88 -26.94 -0.88 1.70
CA ALA A 88 -25.60 -0.65 1.16
C ALA A 88 -24.76 0.23 2.10
N PHE A 89 -25.35 1.32 2.61
CA PHE A 89 -24.65 2.23 3.51
C PHE A 89 -24.22 1.53 4.81
N VAL A 90 -25.07 0.69 5.40
CA VAL A 90 -24.70 -0.12 6.57
C VAL A 90 -23.65 -1.18 6.20
N SER A 91 -23.88 -1.93 5.12
CA SER A 91 -23.08 -3.11 4.76
C SER A 91 -21.65 -2.80 4.34
N PHE A 92 -21.39 -1.61 3.78
CA PHE A 92 -20.04 -1.22 3.35
C PHE A 92 -19.29 -0.39 4.39
N LEU A 93 -19.98 0.28 5.32
CA LEU A 93 -19.33 1.18 6.28
C LEU A 93 -19.29 0.63 7.71
N ARG A 94 -20.06 -0.42 8.03
CA ARG A 94 -20.15 -0.98 9.39
C ARG A 94 -19.59 -2.39 9.48
N PRO A 95 -19.04 -2.77 10.65
CA PRO A 95 -18.50 -4.11 10.84
C PRO A 95 -19.60 -5.16 10.77
N ILE A 96 -19.24 -6.37 10.32
CA ILE A 96 -20.14 -7.52 10.09
C ILE A 96 -21.17 -7.75 11.23
N PRO A 97 -20.83 -7.69 12.54
CA PRO A 97 -21.82 -7.87 13.60
C PRO A 97 -22.94 -6.82 13.60
N THR A 98 -22.65 -5.60 13.15
CA THR A 98 -23.66 -4.55 13.01
C THR A 98 -24.59 -4.82 11.84
N ILE A 99 -24.06 -5.37 10.73
CA ILE A 99 -24.84 -5.76 9.55
C ILE A 99 -25.92 -6.78 9.96
N PHE A 100 -25.53 -7.83 10.68
CA PHE A 100 -26.46 -8.87 11.15
C PHE A 100 -27.56 -8.37 12.11
N ARG A 101 -27.36 -7.23 12.76
CA ARG A 101 -28.37 -6.60 13.63
C ARG A 101 -29.27 -5.62 12.87
N LEU A 102 -28.68 -4.73 12.07
CA LEU A 102 -29.40 -3.61 11.46
C LEU A 102 -30.06 -3.96 10.13
N VAL A 103 -29.44 -4.78 9.28
CA VAL A 103 -30.03 -5.13 7.97
C VAL A 103 -31.39 -5.82 8.10
N PRO A 104 -31.59 -6.87 8.92
CA PRO A 104 -32.91 -7.48 9.06
C PRO A 104 -33.94 -6.50 9.64
N PHE A 105 -33.52 -5.61 10.55
CA PHE A 105 -34.39 -4.57 11.08
C PHE A 105 -34.84 -3.58 9.99
N ILE A 106 -33.91 -3.08 9.16
CA ILE A 106 -34.22 -2.16 8.06
C ILE A 106 -35.15 -2.83 7.04
N ILE A 107 -34.88 -4.09 6.68
CA ILE A 107 -35.72 -4.88 5.77
C ILE A 107 -37.12 -5.08 6.34
N ALA A 108 -37.23 -5.45 7.62
CA ALA A 108 -38.52 -5.65 8.29
C ALA A 108 -39.33 -4.36 8.34
N VAL A 109 -38.73 -3.25 8.79
CA VAL A 109 -39.39 -1.94 8.86
C VAL A 109 -39.84 -1.47 7.46
N SER A 110 -38.99 -1.64 6.44
CA SER A 110 -39.31 -1.22 5.07
C SER A 110 -40.40 -2.11 4.45
N SER A 111 -40.41 -3.41 4.75
CA SER A 111 -41.43 -4.34 4.26
C SER A 111 -42.79 -4.06 4.92
N VAL A 112 -42.83 -3.92 6.25
CA VAL A 112 -44.05 -3.57 6.98
C VAL A 112 -44.56 -2.21 6.53
N GLY A 113 -43.68 -1.20 6.42
CA GLY A 113 -44.02 0.12 5.92
C GLY A 113 -44.60 0.08 4.50
N GLY A 114 -43.99 -0.67 3.59
CA GLY A 114 -44.50 -0.86 2.23
C GLY A 114 -45.89 -1.50 2.18
N ILE A 115 -46.13 -2.53 3.00
CA ILE A 115 -47.44 -3.21 3.12
C ILE A 115 -48.50 -2.25 3.67
N VAL A 116 -48.21 -1.56 4.79
CA VAL A 116 -49.13 -0.62 5.44
C VAL A 116 -49.49 0.52 4.48
N LEU A 117 -48.48 1.10 3.82
CA LEU A 117 -48.71 2.17 2.84
C LEU A 117 -49.52 1.67 1.65
N GLY A 118 -49.26 0.44 1.18
CA GLY A 118 -50.00 -0.15 0.08
C GLY A 118 -51.45 -0.50 0.41
N LEU A 119 -51.78 -0.79 1.67
CA LEU A 119 -53.16 -0.95 2.15
C LEU A 119 -53.86 0.40 2.34
N ALA A 120 -53.13 1.43 2.77
CA ALA A 120 -53.67 2.74 3.10
C ALA A 120 -53.95 3.63 1.87
N THR A 121 -53.44 3.30 0.68
CA THR A 121 -53.66 4.07 -0.55
C THR A 121 -54.80 3.50 -1.39
N PRO A 122 -55.98 4.15 -1.45
CA PRO A 122 -57.08 3.68 -2.29
C PRO A 122 -56.69 3.67 -3.78
N GLY A 123 -56.97 2.58 -4.48
CA GLY A 123 -56.67 2.42 -5.90
C GLY A 123 -55.20 2.10 -6.23
N SER A 124 -54.37 1.75 -5.23
CA SER A 124 -53.09 1.12 -5.52
C SER A 124 -53.28 -0.37 -5.77
N ASP A 125 -52.86 -0.87 -6.93
CA ASP A 125 -52.82 -2.30 -7.27
C ASP A 125 -51.70 -3.06 -6.54
N THR A 126 -51.42 -2.67 -5.28
CA THR A 126 -50.31 -3.12 -4.44
C THR A 126 -50.35 -4.60 -4.10
N PHE A 127 -51.52 -5.24 -4.23
CA PHE A 127 -51.72 -6.67 -3.94
C PHE A 127 -51.95 -7.54 -5.18
N THR A 128 -51.59 -7.07 -6.37
CA THR A 128 -51.43 -7.98 -7.53
C THR A 128 -50.15 -8.81 -7.38
N ALA A 129 -50.07 -9.96 -8.06
CA ALA A 129 -48.88 -10.81 -8.04
C ALA A 129 -47.61 -10.04 -8.50
N GLU A 130 -47.76 -9.15 -9.49
CA GLU A 130 -46.67 -8.32 -10.01
C GLU A 130 -46.20 -7.27 -9.00
N SER A 131 -47.13 -6.55 -8.35
CA SER A 131 -46.81 -5.55 -7.33
C SER A 131 -46.20 -6.18 -6.07
N GLY A 132 -46.68 -7.36 -5.68
CA GLY A 132 -46.11 -8.12 -4.56
C GLY A 132 -44.68 -8.58 -4.84
N ALA A 133 -44.42 -9.12 -6.04
CA ALA A 133 -43.07 -9.49 -6.46
C ALA A 133 -42.13 -8.28 -6.51
N TRP A 134 -42.61 -7.13 -7.01
CA TRP A 134 -41.86 -5.90 -7.04
C TRP A 134 -41.50 -5.41 -5.62
N LEU A 135 -42.45 -5.44 -4.69
CA LEU A 135 -42.22 -5.07 -3.29
C LEU A 135 -41.15 -5.97 -2.65
N LEU A 136 -41.28 -7.29 -2.78
CA LEU A 136 -40.32 -8.28 -2.29
C LEU A 136 -38.93 -8.09 -2.90
N MET A 137 -38.85 -7.75 -4.18
CA MET A 137 -37.58 -7.50 -4.87
C MET A 137 -36.83 -6.33 -4.23
N TRP A 138 -37.53 -5.23 -3.93
CA TRP A 138 -36.92 -4.00 -3.41
C TRP A 138 -36.70 -3.98 -1.91
N THR A 139 -37.55 -4.66 -1.12
CA THR A 139 -37.41 -4.70 0.33
C THR A 139 -36.56 -5.86 0.82
N LEU A 140 -36.52 -6.99 0.11
CA LEU A 140 -35.87 -8.21 0.56
C LEU A 140 -34.73 -8.67 -0.36
N ALA A 141 -35.02 -8.99 -1.62
CA ALA A 141 -34.06 -9.66 -2.49
C ALA A 141 -32.82 -8.77 -2.78
N THR A 142 -33.05 -7.53 -3.23
CA THR A 142 -31.96 -6.60 -3.56
C THR A 142 -31.15 -6.21 -2.32
N PRO A 143 -31.74 -5.83 -1.18
CA PRO A 143 -30.98 -5.52 0.02
C PRO A 143 -30.19 -6.71 0.57
N LEU A 144 -30.73 -7.94 0.52
CA LEU A 144 -30.01 -9.13 0.96
C LEU A 144 -28.80 -9.42 0.07
N PHE A 145 -28.96 -9.28 -1.26
CA PHE A 145 -27.88 -9.41 -2.22
C PHE A 145 -26.76 -8.38 -1.96
N ILE A 146 -27.13 -7.11 -1.75
CA ILE A 146 -26.17 -6.04 -1.40
C ILE A 146 -25.45 -6.34 -0.08
N ALA A 147 -26.19 -6.80 0.94
CA ALA A 147 -25.60 -7.12 2.22
C ALA A 147 -24.60 -8.29 2.10
N ALA A 148 -24.92 -9.31 1.31
CA ALA A 148 -24.01 -10.40 1.01
C ALA A 148 -22.73 -9.91 0.32
N LEU A 149 -22.84 -9.04 -0.70
CA LEU A 149 -21.68 -8.43 -1.35
C LEU A 149 -20.82 -7.62 -0.37
N GLY A 150 -21.42 -6.83 0.51
CA GLY A 150 -20.71 -6.07 1.53
C GLY A 150 -19.93 -6.97 2.50
N VAL A 151 -20.54 -8.08 2.95
CA VAL A 151 -19.87 -9.07 3.81
C VAL A 151 -18.72 -9.77 3.08
N LEU A 152 -18.91 -10.16 1.81
CA LEU A 152 -17.87 -10.78 1.00
C LEU A 152 -16.68 -9.84 0.81
N ASN A 153 -16.93 -8.58 0.47
CA ASN A 153 -15.88 -7.58 0.30
C ASN A 153 -15.08 -7.37 1.60
N GLN A 154 -15.76 -7.22 2.74
CA GLN A 154 -15.08 -7.08 4.03
C GLN A 154 -14.24 -8.31 4.40
N ARG A 155 -14.73 -9.52 4.08
CA ARG A 155 -13.98 -10.76 4.29
C ARG A 155 -12.75 -10.83 3.40
N GLU A 156 -12.86 -10.42 2.15
CA GLU A 156 -11.73 -10.39 1.23
C GLU A 156 -10.66 -9.40 1.68
N ASP A 157 -11.06 -8.18 2.06
CA ASP A 157 -10.15 -7.17 2.62
C ASP A 157 -9.45 -7.68 3.89
N SER A 158 -10.18 -8.36 4.76
CA SER A 158 -9.62 -8.94 5.99
C SER A 158 -8.63 -10.07 5.66
N ARG A 159 -8.95 -10.94 4.69
CA ARG A 159 -8.06 -12.01 4.23
C ARG A 159 -6.78 -11.46 3.60
N ARG A 160 -6.89 -10.42 2.78
CA ARG A 160 -5.73 -9.74 2.16
C ARG A 160 -4.81 -9.15 3.22
N LYS A 161 -5.36 -8.49 4.25
CA LYS A 161 -4.58 -7.97 5.38
C LYS A 161 -3.87 -9.09 6.13
N LEU A 162 -4.57 -10.15 6.52
CA LEU A 162 -3.99 -11.29 7.22
C LEU A 162 -2.91 -12.00 6.39
N ALA A 163 -3.12 -12.17 5.09
CA ALA A 163 -2.12 -12.72 4.19
C ALA A 163 -0.85 -11.86 4.17
N SER A 164 -0.99 -10.54 4.07
CA SER A 164 0.16 -9.62 4.11
C SER A 164 0.90 -9.62 5.45
N GLU A 165 0.18 -9.82 6.56
CA GLU A 165 0.78 -9.95 7.90
C GLU A 165 1.52 -11.28 8.05
N LEU A 166 0.96 -12.37 7.52
CA LEU A 166 1.59 -13.68 7.50
C LEU A 166 2.88 -13.68 6.66
N GLU A 167 2.83 -13.12 5.45
CA GLU A 167 4.02 -12.97 4.60
C GLU A 167 5.14 -12.20 5.31
N ARG A 168 4.80 -11.07 5.96
CA ARG A 168 5.76 -10.30 6.77
C ARG A 168 6.33 -11.12 7.94
N SER A 169 5.51 -11.96 8.57
CA SER A 169 5.96 -12.81 9.68
C SER A 169 6.92 -13.91 9.19
N LEU A 170 6.58 -14.59 8.10
CA LEU A 170 7.43 -15.62 7.49
C LEU A 170 8.76 -15.03 7.02
N GLU A 171 8.74 -13.80 6.50
CA GLU A 171 9.98 -13.13 6.11
C GLU A 171 10.88 -12.84 7.33
N ARG A 172 10.30 -12.39 8.45
CA ARG A 172 11.05 -12.16 9.70
C ARG A 172 11.63 -13.44 10.27
N GLU A 173 10.87 -14.54 10.23
CA GLU A 173 11.32 -15.85 10.68
C GLU A 173 12.49 -16.34 9.81
N LYS A 174 12.34 -16.27 8.49
CA LYS A 174 13.43 -16.61 7.56
C LYS A 174 14.69 -15.80 7.83
N MET A 175 14.56 -14.48 8.05
CA MET A 175 15.70 -13.64 8.40
C MET A 175 16.36 -14.07 9.71
N ALA A 176 15.58 -14.43 10.73
CA ALA A 176 16.11 -14.89 12.01
C ALA A 176 16.93 -16.17 11.83
N THR A 177 16.44 -17.11 11.02
CA THR A 177 17.17 -18.34 10.66
C THR A 177 18.44 -18.03 9.88
N ASP A 178 18.37 -17.22 8.82
CA ASP A 178 19.54 -16.87 8.00
C ASP A 178 20.64 -16.17 8.84
N VAL A 179 20.24 -15.30 9.79
CA VAL A 179 21.17 -14.65 10.73
C VAL A 179 21.74 -15.66 11.72
N HIS A 180 20.92 -16.56 12.26
CA HIS A 180 21.35 -17.58 13.21
C HIS A 180 22.39 -18.53 12.58
N ASP A 181 22.15 -18.99 11.35
CA ASP A 181 23.05 -19.91 10.65
C ASP A 181 24.40 -19.24 10.34
N LEU A 182 24.37 -17.99 9.87
CA LEU A 182 25.56 -17.20 9.57
C LEU A 182 26.41 -16.94 10.82
N LEU A 183 25.77 -16.59 11.94
CA LEU A 183 26.44 -16.40 13.22
C LEU A 183 26.98 -17.72 13.77
N GLY A 184 26.21 -18.81 13.70
CA GLY A 184 26.59 -20.13 14.20
C GLY A 184 27.87 -20.65 13.53
N HIS A 185 27.96 -20.53 12.20
CA HIS A 185 29.15 -20.93 11.46
C HIS A 185 30.38 -20.09 11.83
N SER A 186 30.23 -18.77 11.85
CA SER A 186 31.32 -17.83 12.12
C SER A 186 31.86 -17.97 13.55
N LEU A 187 30.98 -18.10 14.54
CA LEU A 187 31.36 -18.30 15.95
C LEU A 187 32.09 -19.62 16.17
N THR A 188 31.74 -20.67 15.42
CA THR A 188 32.43 -21.97 15.49
C THR A 188 33.89 -21.84 15.01
N ILE A 189 34.12 -21.13 13.89
CA ILE A 189 35.47 -20.91 13.36
C ILE A 189 36.29 -20.00 14.29
N ILE A 190 35.68 -18.93 14.81
CA ILE A 190 36.31 -18.04 15.79
C ILE A 190 36.77 -18.83 17.02
N LYS A 191 35.92 -19.69 17.57
CA LYS A 191 36.27 -20.55 18.70
C LYS A 191 37.47 -21.45 18.37
N LEU A 192 37.43 -22.16 17.25
CA LEU A 192 38.51 -23.07 16.84
C LEU A 192 39.85 -22.33 16.67
N LYS A 193 39.86 -21.17 16.04
CA LYS A 193 41.08 -20.37 15.85
C LYS A 193 41.61 -19.77 17.15
N ALA A 194 40.73 -19.34 18.05
CA ALA A 194 41.12 -18.88 19.38
C ALA A 194 41.74 -20.01 20.21
N GLU A 195 41.19 -21.24 20.13
CA GLU A 195 41.78 -22.42 20.78
C GLU A 195 43.17 -22.77 20.21
N VAL A 196 43.37 -22.63 18.90
CA VAL A 196 44.70 -22.81 18.27
C VAL A 196 45.66 -21.73 18.75
N ALA A 197 45.25 -20.46 18.74
CA ALA A 197 46.09 -19.35 19.23
C ALA A 197 46.53 -19.57 20.68
N ALA A 198 45.61 -20.00 21.56
CA ALA A 198 45.90 -20.29 22.96
C ALA A 198 46.95 -21.40 23.14
N ARG A 199 46.96 -22.43 22.27
CA ARG A 199 47.96 -23.52 22.34
C ARG A 199 49.36 -23.10 21.91
N TYR A 200 49.49 -22.05 21.10
CA TYR A 200 50.77 -21.58 20.56
C TYR A 200 51.34 -20.36 21.29
N VAL A 201 50.63 -19.78 22.27
CA VAL A 201 51.02 -18.51 22.91
C VAL A 201 52.43 -18.54 23.53
N ASP A 202 52.82 -19.65 24.15
CA ASP A 202 54.14 -19.82 24.79
C ASP A 202 55.20 -20.41 23.86
N ARG A 203 54.78 -21.18 22.84
CA ARG A 203 55.68 -21.94 21.95
C ARG A 203 56.03 -21.19 20.67
N ASP A 204 55.08 -20.44 20.13
CA ASP A 204 55.22 -19.67 18.89
C ASP A 204 54.30 -18.43 18.96
N PRO A 205 54.75 -17.36 19.65
CA PRO A 205 53.95 -16.14 19.80
C PRO A 205 53.59 -15.47 18.47
N ALA A 206 54.44 -15.62 17.45
CA ALA A 206 54.19 -15.04 16.12
C ALA A 206 52.98 -15.70 15.45
N ARG A 207 52.91 -17.05 15.51
CA ARG A 207 51.76 -17.81 15.02
C ARG A 207 50.49 -17.55 15.82
N ALA A 208 50.58 -17.44 17.15
CA ALA A 208 49.43 -17.08 17.97
C ALA A 208 48.86 -15.69 17.60
N ALA A 209 49.73 -14.71 17.33
CA ALA A 209 49.34 -13.38 16.89
C ALA A 209 48.71 -13.38 15.47
N GLU A 210 49.11 -14.30 14.59
CA GLU A 210 48.49 -14.47 13.27
C GLU A 210 47.09 -15.07 13.35
N GLU A 211 46.89 -16.10 14.16
CA GLU A 211 45.56 -16.69 14.38
C GLU A 211 44.59 -15.69 15.04
N MET A 212 45.07 -14.86 15.98
CA MET A 212 44.25 -13.81 16.59
C MET A 212 43.89 -12.69 15.59
N ARG A 213 44.76 -12.35 14.64
CA ARG A 213 44.40 -11.44 13.53
C ARG A 213 43.31 -12.05 12.65
N SER A 214 43.44 -13.33 12.32
CA SER A 214 42.41 -14.06 11.57
C SER A 214 41.06 -14.09 12.30
N VAL A 215 41.04 -14.26 13.63
CA VAL A 215 39.82 -14.14 14.45
C VAL A 215 39.18 -12.76 14.32
N ALA A 216 39.97 -11.69 14.40
CA ALA A 216 39.47 -10.32 14.26
C ALA A 216 38.88 -10.04 12.87
N ASP A 217 39.53 -10.54 11.81
CA ASP A 217 39.05 -10.39 10.44
C ASP A 217 37.74 -11.16 10.20
N ILE A 218 37.64 -12.40 10.69
CA ILE A 218 36.42 -13.20 10.59
C ILE A 218 35.27 -12.52 11.35
N ALA A 219 35.51 -12.06 12.58
CA ALA A 219 34.50 -11.37 13.36
C ALA A 219 34.00 -10.09 12.67
N LYS A 220 34.91 -9.33 12.03
CA LYS A 220 34.56 -8.13 11.27
C LYS A 220 33.72 -8.48 10.03
N HIS A 221 34.13 -9.47 9.24
CA HIS A 221 33.38 -9.88 8.05
C HIS A 221 32.00 -10.45 8.39
N SER A 222 31.89 -11.29 9.41
CA SER A 222 30.60 -11.82 9.87
C SER A 222 29.65 -10.71 10.34
N LEU A 223 30.18 -9.68 11.01
CA LEU A 223 29.37 -8.52 11.40
C LEU A 223 28.90 -7.71 10.19
N GLU A 224 29.75 -7.56 9.17
CA GLU A 224 29.39 -6.92 7.90
C GLU A 224 28.32 -7.72 7.14
N GLU A 225 28.40 -9.05 7.13
CA GLU A 225 27.40 -9.93 6.50
C GLU A 225 26.07 -9.94 7.25
N VAL A 226 26.06 -10.02 8.60
CA VAL A 226 24.84 -9.86 9.40
C VAL A 226 24.20 -8.50 9.13
N ARG A 227 25.00 -7.43 9.15
CA ARG A 227 24.52 -6.09 8.80
C ARG A 227 23.96 -6.09 7.39
N ALA A 228 24.63 -6.67 6.40
CA ALA A 228 24.13 -6.73 5.04
C ALA A 228 22.79 -7.49 4.95
N THR A 229 22.64 -8.64 5.61
CA THR A 229 21.40 -9.44 5.61
C THR A 229 20.23 -8.72 6.27
N VAL A 230 20.44 -8.13 7.45
CA VAL A 230 19.43 -7.31 8.15
C VAL A 230 19.09 -6.07 7.32
N THR A 231 20.10 -5.45 6.73
CA THR A 231 19.92 -4.20 5.98
C THR A 231 19.24 -4.43 4.64
N ASN A 232 19.48 -5.57 3.96
CA ASN A 232 18.84 -5.95 2.69
C ASN A 232 17.33 -6.23 2.86
N SER A 233 16.92 -6.59 4.08
CA SER A 233 15.52 -6.71 4.48
C SER A 233 14.87 -5.33 4.75
N LEU A 234 15.58 -4.42 5.43
CA LEU A 234 15.09 -3.07 5.70
C LEU A 234 15.18 -2.11 4.49
N SER A 235 15.92 -2.45 3.44
CA SER A 235 16.14 -1.62 2.25
C SER A 235 15.11 -1.82 1.13
N ARG A 236 13.94 -2.40 1.40
CA ARG A 236 12.84 -2.43 0.41
C ARG A 236 12.15 -1.08 0.23
N ASP A 237 12.40 -0.11 1.10
CA ASP A 237 11.78 1.21 1.03
C ASP A 237 12.84 2.31 1.05
N ILE A 238 13.12 2.86 -0.14
CA ILE A 238 13.96 4.04 -0.32
C ILE A 238 13.45 5.23 0.51
N THR A 239 12.14 5.32 0.77
CA THR A 239 11.52 6.39 1.58
C THR A 239 11.97 6.34 3.03
N THR A 240 12.00 5.13 3.61
CA THR A 240 12.50 4.89 4.96
C THR A 240 13.99 5.22 5.04
N GLU A 241 14.76 4.86 4.01
CA GLU A 241 16.20 5.14 3.98
C GLU A 241 16.51 6.63 3.81
N ILE A 242 15.74 7.35 2.98
CA ILE A 242 15.79 8.82 2.85
C ILE A 242 15.53 9.48 4.19
N SER A 243 14.53 9.02 4.94
CA SER A 243 14.21 9.57 6.26
C SER A 243 15.39 9.40 7.23
N ARG A 244 16.00 8.21 7.25
CA ARG A 244 17.20 7.93 8.08
C ARG A 244 18.42 8.73 7.64
N ALA A 245 18.61 8.89 6.34
CA ALA A 245 19.69 9.69 5.77
C ALA A 245 19.59 11.15 6.24
N ARG A 246 18.39 11.74 6.19
CA ARG A 246 18.14 13.09 6.67
C ARG A 246 18.45 13.21 8.16
N ASP A 247 17.92 12.31 9.00
CA ASP A 247 18.13 12.37 10.45
C ASP A 247 19.63 12.24 10.81
N ALA A 248 20.39 11.40 10.08
CA ALA A 248 21.84 11.26 10.27
C ALA A 248 22.63 12.50 9.84
N LEU A 249 22.25 13.14 8.74
CA LEU A 249 22.87 14.38 8.24
C LEU A 249 22.58 15.56 9.18
N GLU A 250 21.34 15.70 9.64
CA GLU A 250 20.94 16.74 10.61
C GLU A 250 21.71 16.58 11.93
N THR A 251 21.85 15.34 12.43
CA THR A 251 22.63 15.05 13.64
C THR A 251 24.12 15.42 13.46
N ALA A 252 24.64 15.31 12.24
CA ALA A 252 26.00 15.72 11.89
C ALA A 252 26.14 17.22 11.58
N GLY A 253 25.06 18.01 11.67
CA GLY A 253 25.07 19.44 11.36
C GLY A 253 25.07 19.77 9.87
N VAL A 254 24.63 18.84 9.01
CA VAL A 254 24.55 19.00 7.56
C VAL A 254 23.10 19.23 7.15
N GLU A 255 22.81 20.37 6.50
CA GLU A 255 21.48 20.66 5.97
C GLU A 255 21.14 19.72 4.82
N CYS A 256 19.97 19.08 4.86
CA CYS A 256 19.60 18.04 3.89
C CYS A 256 18.36 18.43 3.08
N THR A 257 18.52 18.60 1.77
CA THR A 257 17.41 18.80 0.82
C THR A 257 17.10 17.50 0.08
N VAL A 258 15.81 17.13 0.01
CA VAL A 258 15.37 15.89 -0.63
C VAL A 258 14.38 16.19 -1.76
N VAL A 259 14.67 15.67 -2.95
CA VAL A 259 13.76 15.67 -4.11
C VAL A 259 13.53 14.22 -4.51
N ALA A 260 12.33 13.68 -4.27
CA ALA A 260 12.03 12.27 -4.52
C ALA A 260 10.77 12.09 -5.37
N SER A 261 10.87 11.26 -6.40
CA SER A 261 9.75 10.79 -7.23
C SER A 261 9.14 9.49 -6.67
N SER A 262 7.86 9.25 -6.94
CA SER A 262 7.13 8.09 -6.42
C SER A 262 7.41 6.78 -7.16
N ASN A 263 8.04 6.83 -8.34
CA ASN A 263 8.35 5.66 -9.14
C ASN A 263 9.87 5.49 -9.19
N VAL A 264 10.40 4.40 -8.65
CA VAL A 264 11.84 4.16 -8.51
C VAL A 264 12.18 2.79 -9.11
N ALA A 265 13.13 2.75 -10.04
CA ALA A 265 13.44 1.56 -10.85
C ALA A 265 14.09 0.42 -10.03
N ASP A 266 14.99 0.77 -9.09
CA ASP A 266 15.55 -0.20 -8.13
C ASP A 266 15.72 0.47 -6.75
N PRO A 267 14.68 0.41 -5.90
CA PRO A 267 14.72 1.00 -4.56
C PRO A 267 15.82 0.42 -3.66
N LYS A 268 16.26 -0.82 -3.90
CA LYS A 268 17.25 -1.51 -3.06
C LYS A 268 18.66 -1.02 -3.36
N LEU A 269 19.02 -0.95 -4.64
CA LEU A 269 20.30 -0.39 -5.06
C LEU A 269 20.42 1.04 -4.55
N PHE A 270 19.37 1.85 -4.75
CA PHE A 270 19.38 3.26 -4.36
C PHE A 270 19.47 3.44 -2.85
N ALA A 271 18.72 2.66 -2.06
CA ALA A 271 18.80 2.75 -0.60
C ALA A 271 20.20 2.40 -0.09
N TRP A 272 20.84 1.40 -0.70
CA TRP A 272 22.18 1.02 -0.29
C TRP A 272 23.25 2.04 -0.69
N VAL A 273 23.19 2.57 -1.93
CA VAL A 273 24.09 3.64 -2.39
C VAL A 273 23.91 4.90 -1.54
N LEU A 274 22.67 5.27 -1.24
CA LEU A 274 22.35 6.42 -0.39
C LEU A 274 22.97 6.27 1.00
N ARG A 275 22.85 5.10 1.63
CA ARG A 275 23.45 4.84 2.95
C ARG A 275 24.96 5.01 2.94
N GLU A 276 25.62 4.45 1.95
CA GLU A 276 27.07 4.51 1.83
C GLU A 276 27.53 5.95 1.54
N ALA A 277 26.82 6.67 0.66
CA ALA A 277 27.08 8.08 0.37
C ALA A 277 26.94 8.95 1.63
N VAL A 278 25.85 8.80 2.39
CA VAL A 278 25.63 9.54 3.65
C VAL A 278 26.69 9.21 4.69
N THR A 279 27.06 7.94 4.82
CA THR A 279 28.14 7.53 5.72
C THR A 279 29.46 8.20 5.35
N ASN A 280 29.78 8.30 4.06
CA ASN A 280 30.96 8.99 3.57
C ASN A 280 30.91 10.49 3.83
N ILE A 281 29.75 11.13 3.63
CA ILE A 281 29.56 12.55 3.93
C ILE A 281 29.83 12.83 5.41
N VAL A 282 29.16 12.10 6.30
CA VAL A 282 29.28 12.28 7.76
C VAL A 282 30.71 12.04 8.25
N ARG A 283 31.43 11.06 7.67
CA ARG A 283 32.78 10.70 8.12
C ARG A 283 33.90 11.52 7.50
N HIS A 284 33.74 11.99 6.26
CA HIS A 284 34.89 12.43 5.45
C HIS A 284 34.69 13.81 4.77
N SER A 285 33.46 14.24 4.48
CA SER A 285 33.25 15.43 3.63
C SER A 285 33.58 16.76 4.32
N GLY A 286 33.21 16.93 5.60
CA GLY A 286 33.14 18.25 6.22
C GLY A 286 32.12 19.19 5.58
N ALA A 287 31.11 18.65 4.90
CA ALA A 287 30.05 19.41 4.23
C ALA A 287 29.15 20.12 5.24
N SER A 288 28.51 21.21 4.80
CA SER A 288 27.45 21.93 5.53
C SER A 288 26.07 21.70 4.92
N ALA A 289 26.00 21.25 3.67
CA ALA A 289 24.77 20.94 2.96
C ALA A 289 24.92 19.69 2.08
N CYS A 290 23.81 18.95 1.95
CA CYS A 290 23.67 17.77 1.11
C CYS A 290 22.31 17.80 0.38
N THR A 291 22.31 17.42 -0.88
CA THR A 291 21.11 17.26 -1.72
C THR A 291 20.98 15.81 -2.17
N ILE A 292 19.81 15.20 -1.90
CA ILE A 292 19.46 13.85 -2.32
C ILE A 292 18.34 13.95 -3.37
N THR A 293 18.60 13.47 -4.58
CA THR A 293 17.65 13.47 -5.70
C THR A 293 17.37 12.04 -6.16
N VAL A 294 16.10 11.63 -6.18
CA VAL A 294 15.65 10.30 -6.62
C VAL A 294 14.61 10.44 -7.73
N GLU A 295 14.99 10.13 -8.95
CA GLU A 295 14.19 10.32 -10.17
C GLU A 295 14.12 9.04 -10.97
N GLY A 296 13.01 8.28 -10.87
CA GLY A 296 12.80 7.13 -11.76
C GLY A 296 13.94 6.10 -11.68
N ASN A 297 14.79 6.13 -12.69
CA ASN A 297 15.95 5.27 -12.87
C ASN A 297 17.28 5.88 -12.40
N ARG A 298 17.26 7.01 -11.67
CA ARG A 298 18.46 7.74 -11.25
C ARG A 298 18.42 8.15 -9.78
N LEU A 299 19.55 7.98 -9.09
CA LEU A 299 19.85 8.53 -7.78
C LEU A 299 21.05 9.47 -7.89
N VAL A 300 20.94 10.65 -7.30
CA VAL A 300 22.06 11.62 -7.16
C VAL A 300 22.17 12.03 -5.69
N VAL A 301 23.36 11.90 -5.12
CA VAL A 301 23.70 12.43 -3.79
C VAL A 301 24.85 13.41 -3.95
N CYS A 302 24.61 14.67 -3.59
CA CYS A 302 25.58 15.76 -3.76
C CYS A 302 25.84 16.45 -2.42
N ASP A 303 27.10 16.57 -2.02
CA ASP A 303 27.52 17.38 -0.87
C ASP A 303 28.34 18.59 -1.31
N ASN A 304 28.46 19.60 -0.45
CA ASN A 304 29.27 20.81 -0.67
C ASN A 304 30.60 20.81 0.13
N GLY A 305 31.09 19.63 0.51
CA GLY A 305 32.28 19.47 1.35
C GLY A 305 33.59 19.63 0.58
N ARG A 306 34.66 19.05 1.12
CA ARG A 306 36.02 19.18 0.58
C ARG A 306 36.27 18.47 -0.76
N GLY A 307 35.29 17.72 -1.26
CA GLY A 307 35.42 16.88 -2.47
C GLY A 307 36.38 15.70 -2.31
N ILE A 308 36.49 14.88 -3.36
CA ILE A 308 37.49 13.82 -3.45
C ILE A 308 38.59 14.31 -4.38
N ALA A 309 39.79 14.55 -3.86
CA ALA A 309 40.97 14.78 -4.69
C ALA A 309 41.29 13.48 -5.44
N ALA A 310 40.76 13.33 -6.65
CA ALA A 310 41.03 12.16 -7.49
C ALA A 310 41.20 12.60 -8.95
N THR A 311 42.44 12.85 -9.34
CA THR A 311 42.87 12.71 -10.74
C THR A 311 42.73 11.24 -11.14
N GLU A 312 42.18 10.95 -12.32
CA GLU A 312 41.95 9.59 -12.86
C GLU A 312 43.17 8.66 -12.76
N THR A 313 44.38 9.22 -12.71
CA THR A 313 45.64 8.50 -12.61
C THR A 313 45.93 7.89 -11.23
N GLU A 314 45.25 8.29 -10.15
CA GLU A 314 45.49 7.79 -8.78
C GLU A 314 44.54 6.67 -8.33
N LEU A 315 43.45 6.43 -9.07
CA LEU A 315 42.52 5.31 -8.82
C LEU A 315 43.18 3.94 -9.02
N SER A 316 44.31 3.89 -9.72
CA SER A 316 45.09 2.66 -9.92
C SER A 316 46.24 2.48 -8.91
N ARG A 317 46.49 3.44 -8.00
CA ARG A 317 47.64 3.37 -7.06
C ARG A 317 47.33 3.70 -5.60
N SER A 318 46.10 4.10 -5.26
CA SER A 318 45.64 4.20 -3.87
C SER A 318 45.20 2.83 -3.34
N GLU A 319 46.16 1.94 -3.07
CA GLU A 319 45.92 0.54 -2.68
C GLU A 319 45.51 0.32 -1.21
N LEU A 320 45.20 1.37 -0.42
CA LEU A 320 44.92 1.20 1.02
C LEU A 320 43.73 1.98 1.63
N SER A 321 42.88 2.71 0.87
CA SER A 321 41.87 3.61 1.49
C SER A 321 40.40 3.58 0.99
N GLY A 322 39.94 2.68 0.12
CA GLY A 322 38.64 2.86 -0.55
C GLY A 322 37.65 1.68 -0.61
N ASN A 323 37.41 0.92 0.45
CA ASN A 323 36.49 -0.24 0.40
C ASN A 323 35.02 0.13 0.06
N GLY A 324 34.54 1.30 0.50
CA GLY A 324 33.15 1.75 0.28
C GLY A 324 32.82 2.05 -1.18
N LEU A 325 33.61 2.92 -1.83
CA LEU A 325 33.40 3.32 -3.23
C LEU A 325 33.53 2.14 -4.20
N ARG A 326 34.50 1.24 -3.96
CA ARG A 326 34.68 0.02 -4.77
C ARG A 326 33.51 -0.96 -4.60
N GLY A 327 32.99 -1.07 -3.37
CA GLY A 327 31.77 -1.81 -3.08
C GLY A 327 30.57 -1.24 -3.84
N MET A 328 30.48 0.09 -3.93
CA MET A 328 29.38 0.74 -4.65
C MET A 328 29.42 0.47 -6.14
N ARG A 329 30.58 0.61 -6.77
CA ARG A 329 30.75 0.33 -8.19
C ARG A 329 30.41 -1.12 -8.54
N ARG A 330 30.94 -2.09 -7.77
CA ARG A 330 30.68 -3.53 -8.00
C ARG A 330 29.20 -3.89 -7.90
N ARG A 331 28.47 -3.30 -6.94
CA ARG A 331 27.03 -3.55 -6.77
C ARG A 331 26.19 -2.89 -7.86
N ALA A 332 26.57 -1.71 -8.34
CA ALA A 332 25.93 -1.08 -9.49
C ALA A 332 26.13 -1.92 -10.76
N GLU A 333 27.37 -2.37 -11.03
CA GLU A 333 27.71 -3.23 -12.16
C GLU A 333 26.93 -4.56 -12.14
N ALA A 334 26.74 -5.17 -10.96
CA ALA A 334 26.01 -6.43 -10.81
C ALA A 334 24.55 -6.37 -11.29
N VAL A 335 23.96 -5.17 -11.32
CA VAL A 335 22.58 -4.94 -11.80
C VAL A 335 22.55 -4.16 -13.12
N GLY A 336 23.71 -3.97 -13.76
CA GLY A 336 23.84 -3.24 -15.02
C GLY A 336 23.60 -1.73 -14.89
N ALA A 337 23.72 -1.19 -13.67
CA ALA A 337 23.65 0.25 -13.41
C ALA A 337 25.03 0.88 -13.57
N GLU A 338 25.04 2.14 -14.00
CA GLU A 338 26.24 2.96 -14.10
C GLU A 338 26.38 3.82 -12.84
N LEU A 339 27.59 3.87 -12.27
CA LEU A 339 27.93 4.70 -11.12
C LEU A 339 29.05 5.66 -11.47
N THR A 340 28.77 6.96 -11.37
CA THR A 340 29.71 8.04 -11.65
C THR A 340 29.93 8.86 -10.38
N ILE A 341 31.18 9.26 -10.14
CA ILE A 341 31.56 10.15 -9.04
C ILE A 341 32.22 11.36 -9.67
N THR A 342 31.71 12.55 -9.36
CA THR A 342 32.19 13.81 -9.94
C THR A 342 32.38 14.87 -8.86
N THR A 343 33.15 15.90 -9.16
CA THR A 343 33.31 17.09 -8.31
C THR A 343 32.58 18.25 -9.01
N PRO A 344 31.45 18.74 -8.47
CA PRO A 344 30.73 19.88 -9.06
C PRO A 344 31.57 21.17 -9.08
N ASP A 345 31.21 22.11 -9.95
CA ASP A 345 31.92 23.40 -10.12
C ASP A 345 31.94 24.28 -8.84
N GLY A 346 31.09 23.96 -7.84
CA GLY A 346 31.04 24.60 -6.52
C GLY A 346 31.81 23.87 -5.41
N GLY A 347 32.55 22.80 -5.72
CA GLY A 347 33.21 21.92 -4.75
C GLY A 347 32.31 20.77 -4.28
N GLY A 348 32.84 19.93 -3.39
CA GLY A 348 32.14 18.76 -2.84
C GLY A 348 32.17 17.52 -3.73
N THR A 349 31.31 16.55 -3.43
CA THR A 349 31.25 15.28 -4.16
C THR A 349 29.83 15.01 -4.64
N ALA A 350 29.69 14.60 -5.90
CA ALA A 350 28.43 14.13 -6.47
C ALA A 350 28.55 12.66 -6.88
N ILE A 351 27.78 11.80 -6.22
CA ILE A 351 27.62 10.38 -6.56
C ILE A 351 26.32 10.22 -7.34
N THR A 352 26.43 9.77 -8.59
CA THR A 352 25.29 9.50 -9.47
C THR A 352 25.23 8.01 -9.76
N VAL A 353 24.04 7.41 -9.61
CA VAL A 353 23.75 6.05 -10.07
C VAL A 353 22.56 6.08 -11.02
N SER A 354 22.72 5.49 -12.20
CA SER A 354 21.68 5.43 -13.24
C SER A 354 21.50 4.03 -13.80
N ILE A 355 20.24 3.63 -13.98
CA ILE A 355 19.85 2.33 -14.54
C ILE A 355 19.39 2.55 -16.00
N PRO A 356 20.00 1.91 -17.02
CA PRO A 356 19.61 2.09 -18.41
C PRO A 356 18.15 1.68 -18.68
N VAL A 357 17.38 2.56 -19.33
CA VAL A 357 15.96 2.33 -19.70
C VAL A 357 15.90 1.44 -20.96
N GLY A 358 16.21 0.17 -20.80
CA GLY A 358 16.15 -0.85 -21.86
C GLY A 358 15.97 -2.28 -21.36
N ARG A 359 15.91 -2.49 -20.03
CA ARG A 359 15.69 -3.78 -19.38
C ARG A 359 14.66 -3.70 -18.26
N VAL A 360 13.63 -2.87 -18.43
CA VAL A 360 12.40 -3.08 -17.66
C VAL A 360 11.73 -4.29 -18.29
N SER A 361 11.88 -5.46 -17.66
CA SER A 361 11.14 -6.65 -18.04
C SER A 361 9.65 -6.31 -18.03
N SER A 362 9.07 -6.22 -19.24
CA SER A 362 7.65 -6.08 -19.45
C SER A 362 6.90 -7.15 -18.65
N PRO A 363 5.74 -6.83 -18.05
CA PRO A 363 4.93 -7.84 -17.39
C PRO A 363 4.50 -8.86 -18.45
N THR A 364 4.90 -10.12 -18.26
CA THR A 364 4.50 -11.24 -19.10
C THR A 364 2.97 -11.32 -19.10
N THR A 365 2.36 -10.89 -20.20
CA THR A 365 0.96 -11.17 -20.51
C THR A 365 0.77 -12.70 -20.51
N PRO A 366 -0.23 -13.25 -19.81
CA PRO A 366 -0.47 -14.68 -19.84
C PRO A 366 -0.95 -15.06 -21.25
N THR A 367 -0.14 -15.84 -21.96
CA THR A 367 -0.51 -16.49 -23.22
C THR A 367 -1.73 -17.37 -22.98
N THR A 368 -2.88 -16.95 -23.51
CA THR A 368 -4.09 -17.75 -23.55
C THR A 368 -3.84 -18.95 -24.46
N GLN A 369 -3.66 -20.13 -23.89
CA GLN A 369 -3.69 -21.38 -24.65
C GLN A 369 -5.11 -21.60 -25.16
N THR A 370 -5.31 -21.44 -26.46
CA THR A 370 -6.48 -21.92 -27.20
C THR A 370 -6.47 -23.45 -27.23
N THR A 371 -7.46 -24.05 -26.59
CA THR A 371 -7.83 -25.47 -26.72
C THR A 371 -8.28 -25.78 -28.15
N PRO A 372 -7.83 -26.88 -28.79
CA PRO A 372 -8.36 -27.27 -30.09
C PRO A 372 -9.71 -27.97 -29.93
N THR A 373 -10.69 -27.51 -30.71
CA THR A 373 -12.02 -28.09 -30.88
C THR A 373 -11.94 -29.43 -31.62
N VAL A 374 -12.42 -30.49 -30.98
CA VAL A 374 -12.63 -31.81 -31.61
C VAL A 374 -13.91 -31.75 -32.45
N GLN A 375 -13.79 -31.97 -33.77
CA GLN A 375 -14.92 -32.19 -34.66
C GLN A 375 -15.50 -33.60 -34.45
N GLN A 376 -16.77 -33.68 -34.08
CA GLN A 376 -17.58 -34.89 -34.21
C GLN A 376 -18.06 -35.01 -35.66
N GLY A 377 -17.67 -36.11 -36.33
CA GLY A 377 -18.25 -36.53 -37.60
C GLY A 377 -19.56 -37.29 -37.35
N GLY A 378 -20.63 -36.83 -37.99
CA GLY A 378 -21.93 -37.49 -38.03
C GLY A 378 -21.98 -38.60 -39.07
N GLN A 379 -22.60 -39.72 -38.67
CA GLN A 379 -23.19 -40.72 -39.55
C GLN A 379 -24.44 -40.15 -40.25
N PRO A 380 -24.85 -40.78 -41.34
CA PRO A 380 -26.25 -41.17 -41.54
C PRO A 380 -26.49 -42.64 -41.16
#